data_AF-A0A7S0T0Y2-F1
#
_entry.id   AF-A0A7S0T0Y2-F1
#
_cell.length_a   1.000
_cell.length_b   1.000
_cell.length_c   1.000
_cell.angle_alpha   90.00
_cell.angle_beta   90.00
_cell.angle_gamma   90.00
#
_symmetry.space_group_name_H-M   'P 1'
#
loop_
_entity.id
_entity.type
_entity.pdbx_description
1 polymer ?
#
loop_
_entity_poly.entity_id
_entity_poly.type
_entity_poly.pdbx_seq_one_letter_code
_entity_poly.pdbx_strand_id
1 'polypeptide(L)'
;CHTDIYTLSGQDPEGLFPCILGHEAGTVVESVGEGVTSVVPGDHVIPCYTPQCNAPSCIFCASPKTNLCPTIRSTQGAGMMPDGTTRFTTKEGNKEIFHFMGCSTFSEYTVIAEI
;
A
#
# COMPACT_ATOMS: atom_id res chain seq x y z
N CYS A 1 -11.60 -7.75 6.09
CA CYS A 1 -12.52 -7.81 4.94
C CYS A 1 -12.52 -9.23 4.34
N HIS A 2 -13.47 -9.57 3.46
CA HIS A 2 -13.47 -10.87 2.78
C HIS A 2 -12.27 -11.04 1.84
N THR A 3 -11.80 -9.95 1.22
CA THR A 3 -10.63 -9.97 0.32
C THR A 3 -9.39 -10.52 1.04
N ASP A 4 -9.14 -10.15 2.29
CA ASP A 4 -7.98 -10.68 3.05
C ASP A 4 -8.07 -12.22 3.23
N ILE A 5 -9.27 -12.75 3.48
CA ILE A 5 -9.51 -14.20 3.61
C ILE A 5 -9.37 -14.89 2.26
N TYR A 6 -9.87 -14.28 1.20
CA TYR A 6 -9.75 -14.80 -0.16
C TYR A 6 -8.28 -14.91 -0.58
N THR A 7 -7.48 -13.88 -0.32
CA THR A 7 -6.03 -13.92 -0.55
C THR A 7 -5.35 -14.98 0.34
N LEU A 8 -5.67 -15.03 1.64
CA LEU A 8 -5.15 -16.05 2.56
C LEU A 8 -5.43 -17.48 2.09
N SER A 9 -6.58 -17.72 1.44
CA SER A 9 -6.96 -19.04 0.94
C SER A 9 -6.11 -19.52 -0.25
N GLY A 10 -5.31 -18.64 -0.87
CA GLY A 10 -4.53 -18.92 -2.08
C GLY A 10 -5.34 -18.97 -3.37
N GLN A 11 -6.62 -18.58 -3.32
CA GLN A 11 -7.48 -18.51 -4.50
C GLN A 11 -7.36 -17.19 -5.27
N ASP A 12 -6.84 -16.15 -4.62
CA ASP A 12 -6.60 -14.85 -5.23
C ASP A 12 -5.36 -14.93 -6.15
N PRO A 13 -5.50 -14.71 -7.47
CA PRO A 13 -4.36 -14.71 -8.39
C PRO A 13 -3.40 -13.54 -8.15
N GLU A 14 -3.80 -12.49 -7.41
CA GLU A 14 -2.93 -11.39 -7.00
C GLU A 14 -2.21 -11.68 -5.67
N GLY A 15 -2.53 -12.79 -5.00
CA GLY A 15 -1.94 -13.18 -3.73
C GLY A 15 -0.46 -13.57 -3.84
N LEU A 16 0.41 -12.84 -3.14
CA LEU A 16 1.85 -13.11 -3.02
C LEU A 16 2.20 -13.42 -1.57
N PHE A 17 2.97 -14.49 -1.35
CA PHE A 17 3.40 -14.94 -0.01
C PHE A 17 4.92 -15.13 0.07
N PRO A 18 5.55 -14.84 1.23
CA PRO A 18 4.92 -14.34 2.47
C PRO A 18 4.56 -12.86 2.38
N CYS A 19 3.42 -12.45 2.95
CA CYS A 19 3.00 -11.04 3.02
C CYS A 19 2.34 -10.72 4.38
N ILE A 20 2.21 -9.42 4.68
CA ILE A 20 1.38 -8.91 5.78
C ILE A 20 0.04 -8.46 5.17
N LEU A 21 -1.05 -9.17 5.49
CA LEU A 21 -2.39 -8.85 4.99
C LEU A 21 -2.97 -7.57 5.64
N GLY A 22 -4.22 -7.23 5.28
CA GLY A 22 -4.93 -6.07 5.81
C GLY A 22 -4.84 -4.86 4.88
N HIS A 23 -6.00 -4.32 4.52
CA HIS A 23 -6.13 -3.12 3.68
C HIS A 23 -7.18 -2.12 4.17
N GLU A 24 -7.86 -2.42 5.29
CA GLU A 24 -8.86 -1.56 5.92
C GLU A 24 -8.40 -1.21 7.33
N ALA A 25 -7.97 0.03 7.56
CA ALA A 25 -7.58 0.54 8.87
C ALA A 25 -7.73 2.06 8.98
N GLY A 26 -7.84 2.56 10.21
CA GLY A 26 -7.52 3.94 10.56
C GLY A 26 -6.20 3.96 11.30
N THR A 27 -5.29 4.84 10.94
CA THR A 27 -3.93 4.90 11.49
C THR A 27 -3.57 6.34 11.89
N VAL A 28 -2.48 6.47 12.63
CA VAL A 28 -1.87 7.76 12.96
C VAL A 28 -0.50 7.82 12.32
N VAL A 29 -0.17 8.93 11.66
CA VAL A 29 1.15 9.13 11.06
C VAL A 29 2.19 9.23 12.17
N GLU A 30 3.16 8.31 12.18
CA GLU A 30 4.29 8.34 13.11
C GLU A 30 5.42 9.23 12.59
N SER A 31 5.82 9.03 11.33
CA SER A 31 6.85 9.81 10.64
C SER A 31 6.57 9.89 9.14
N VAL A 32 7.24 10.82 8.46
CA VAL A 32 7.12 11.01 7.01
C VAL A 32 8.51 11.02 6.36
N GLY A 33 8.59 10.53 5.11
CA GLY A 33 9.81 10.55 4.32
C GLY A 33 10.13 11.95 3.76
N GLU A 34 11.33 12.10 3.21
CA GLU A 34 11.71 13.33 2.50
C GLU A 34 10.77 13.60 1.32
N GLY A 35 10.32 14.86 1.18
CA GLY A 35 9.45 15.29 0.09
C GLY A 35 7.95 15.10 0.33
N VAL A 36 7.54 14.43 1.42
CA VAL A 36 6.13 14.30 1.78
C VAL A 36 5.54 15.66 2.17
N THR A 37 4.36 15.99 1.65
CA THR A 37 3.72 17.31 1.85
C THR A 37 2.24 17.25 2.21
N SER A 38 1.58 16.11 2.00
CA SER A 38 0.13 15.94 2.19
C SER A 38 -0.28 15.64 3.63
N VAL A 39 0.63 15.14 4.46
CA VAL A 39 0.39 14.73 5.86
C VAL A 39 1.59 15.06 6.74
N VAL A 40 1.36 15.14 8.05
CA VAL A 40 2.40 15.34 9.07
C VAL A 40 2.24 14.35 10.24
N PRO A 41 3.29 14.11 11.06
CA PRO A 41 3.16 13.29 12.26
C PRO A 41 1.99 13.71 13.16
N GLY A 42 1.21 12.73 13.62
CA GLY A 42 0.01 12.93 14.44
C GLY A 42 -1.30 12.99 13.65
N ASP A 43 -1.26 13.16 12.32
CA ASP A 43 -2.47 13.12 11.50
C ASP A 43 -3.12 11.73 11.56
N HIS A 44 -4.44 11.71 11.63
CA HIS A 44 -5.22 10.49 11.45
C HIS A 44 -5.47 10.26 9.97
N VAL A 45 -5.09 9.10 9.46
CA VAL A 45 -5.18 8.76 8.04
C VAL A 45 -5.82 7.39 7.84
N ILE A 46 -6.28 7.14 6.61
CA ILE A 46 -6.80 5.85 6.17
C ILE A 46 -5.90 5.40 5.02
N PRO A 47 -5.24 4.24 5.13
CA PRO A 47 -4.49 3.65 4.02
C PRO A 47 -5.43 3.37 2.84
N CYS A 48 -5.07 3.86 1.65
CA CYS A 48 -5.87 3.69 0.44
C CYS A 48 -5.18 2.69 -0.50
N TYR A 49 -5.79 1.53 -0.70
CA TYR A 49 -5.33 0.55 -1.68
C TYR A 49 -5.34 1.14 -3.10
N THR A 50 -6.36 1.91 -3.47
CA THR A 50 -6.37 2.60 -4.76
C THR A 50 -5.74 3.98 -4.60
N PRO A 51 -4.62 4.29 -5.28
CA PRO A 51 -3.91 5.55 -5.14
C PRO A 51 -4.64 6.71 -5.84
N GLN A 52 -4.24 7.95 -5.55
CA GLN A 52 -4.72 9.13 -6.28
C GLN A 52 -3.59 10.14 -6.52
N CYS A 53 -2.77 9.88 -7.54
CA CYS A 53 -1.49 10.60 -7.72
C CYS A 53 -1.63 12.09 -8.03
N ASN A 54 -2.82 12.53 -8.45
CA ASN A 54 -3.13 13.92 -8.81
C ASN A 54 -2.14 14.55 -9.82
N ALA A 55 -1.33 13.74 -10.50
CA ALA A 55 -0.41 14.23 -11.51
C ALA A 55 -1.21 14.88 -12.64
N PRO A 56 -0.82 16.08 -13.13
CA PRO A 56 -1.56 16.78 -14.18
C PRO A 56 -1.76 15.96 -15.47
N SER A 57 -0.84 15.02 -15.75
CA SER A 57 -0.89 14.12 -16.90
C SER A 57 -1.70 12.84 -16.67
N CYS A 58 -2.15 12.57 -15.44
CA CYS A 58 -2.91 11.36 -15.11
C CYS A 58 -4.38 11.52 -15.54
N ILE A 59 -4.70 11.01 -16.73
CA ILE A 59 -6.07 11.05 -17.27
C ILE A 59 -7.10 10.29 -16.41
N PHE A 60 -6.64 9.35 -15.57
CA PHE A 60 -7.50 8.60 -14.65
C PHE A 60 -7.91 9.47 -13.46
N CYS A 61 -6.96 10.15 -12.80
CA CYS A 61 -7.26 11.07 -11.70
C CYS A 61 -8.05 12.30 -12.16
N ALA A 62 -7.85 12.76 -13.41
CA ALA A 62 -8.59 13.88 -13.96
C ALA A 62 -10.03 13.53 -14.39
N SER A 63 -10.36 12.24 -14.50
CA SER A 63 -11.65 11.79 -15.01
C SER A 63 -12.71 11.76 -13.91
N PRO A 64 -13.91 12.34 -14.11
CA PRO A 64 -15.00 12.26 -13.15
C PRO A 64 -15.71 10.89 -13.15
N LYS A 65 -15.24 9.93 -13.97
CA LYS A 65 -15.90 8.63 -14.18
C LYS A 65 -15.10 7.45 -13.61
N THR A 66 -13.88 7.66 -13.12
CA THR A 66 -13.04 6.59 -12.59
C THR A 66 -12.20 7.09 -11.43
N ASN A 67 -11.82 6.17 -10.56
CA ASN A 67 -10.88 6.36 -9.47
C ASN A 67 -9.67 5.41 -9.58
N LEU A 68 -9.54 4.67 -10.69
CA LEU A 68 -8.54 3.61 -10.85
C LEU A 68 -7.21 4.18 -11.36
N CYS A 69 -6.52 4.95 -10.51
CA CYS A 69 -5.21 5.48 -10.86
C CYS A 69 -4.18 4.34 -11.05
N PRO A 70 -3.52 4.25 -12.23
CA PRO A 70 -2.63 3.13 -12.52
C PRO A 70 -1.20 3.35 -12.02
N THR A 71 -0.87 4.51 -11.46
CA THR A 71 0.51 5.00 -11.28
C THR A 71 1.43 4.02 -10.54
N ILE A 72 0.93 3.34 -9.51
CA ILE A 72 1.71 2.34 -8.75
C ILE A 72 1.21 0.91 -8.93
N ARG A 73 0.30 0.66 -9.88
CA ARG A 73 -0.35 -0.65 -10.02
C ARG A 73 0.67 -1.78 -10.28
N SER A 74 1.75 -1.49 -11.01
CA SER A 74 2.80 -2.48 -11.32
C SER A 74 3.57 -2.92 -10.07
N THR A 75 4.00 -1.98 -9.23
CA THR A 75 4.74 -2.29 -7.99
C THR A 75 3.82 -2.85 -6.92
N GLN A 76 2.61 -2.29 -6.77
CA GLN A 76 1.60 -2.80 -5.86
C GLN A 76 1.24 -4.26 -6.18
N GLY A 77 1.05 -4.59 -7.45
CA GLY A 77 0.79 -5.97 -7.89
C GLY A 77 1.94 -6.93 -7.69
N ALA A 78 3.16 -6.41 -7.54
CA ALA A 78 4.35 -7.19 -7.19
C ALA A 78 4.58 -7.28 -5.67
N GLY A 79 3.69 -6.70 -4.85
CA GLY A 79 3.85 -6.65 -3.39
C GLY A 79 4.99 -5.75 -2.92
N MET A 80 5.34 -4.72 -3.71
CA MET A 80 6.48 -3.84 -3.48
C MET A 80 6.07 -2.36 -3.37
N MET A 81 6.89 -1.58 -2.70
CA MET A 81 6.83 -0.12 -2.72
C MET A 81 7.20 0.42 -4.11
N PRO A 82 6.91 1.70 -4.43
CA PRO A 82 7.22 2.29 -5.74
C PRO A 82 8.70 2.20 -6.16
N ASP A 83 9.62 2.05 -5.21
CA ASP A 83 11.05 1.85 -5.45
C ASP A 83 11.46 0.39 -5.74
N GLY A 84 10.49 -0.53 -5.80
CA GLY A 84 10.71 -1.95 -6.08
C GLY A 84 11.18 -2.78 -4.88
N THR A 85 11.17 -2.22 -3.67
CA THR A 85 11.60 -2.90 -2.45
C THR A 85 10.46 -3.11 -1.46
N THR A 86 10.68 -3.93 -0.44
CA THR A 86 9.78 -4.04 0.72
C THR A 86 10.27 -3.20 1.91
N ARG A 87 9.40 -2.99 2.89
CA ARG A 87 9.71 -2.39 4.19
C ARG A 87 9.64 -3.41 5.33
N PHE A 88 9.29 -4.65 5.00
CA PHE A 88 9.13 -5.72 5.97
C PHE A 88 10.14 -6.83 5.73
N THR A 89 10.75 -7.27 6.82
CA THR A 89 11.63 -8.45 6.86
C THR A 89 11.26 -9.31 8.06
N THR A 90 11.64 -10.58 8.01
CA THR A 90 11.56 -11.44 9.20
C THR A 90 12.45 -10.89 10.32
N LYS A 91 12.22 -11.36 11.54
CA LYS A 91 13.03 -10.97 12.71
C LYS A 91 14.52 -11.22 12.50
N GLU A 92 14.87 -12.27 11.77
CA GLU A 92 16.26 -12.62 11.44
C GLU A 92 16.86 -11.75 10.33
N GLY A 93 16.07 -10.89 9.69
CA GLY A 93 16.50 -9.97 8.63
C GLY A 93 16.91 -10.65 7.32
N ASN A 94 16.67 -11.96 7.19
CA ASN A 94 17.17 -12.77 6.08
C ASN A 94 16.13 -13.08 5.01
N LYS A 95 14.85 -12.73 5.24
CA LYS A 95 13.76 -12.95 4.31
C LYS A 95 12.87 -11.72 4.24
N GLU A 96 12.61 -11.28 3.03
CA GLU A 96 11.65 -10.23 2.71
C GLU A 96 10.22 -10.73 2.92
N ILE A 97 9.34 -9.83 3.33
CA ILE A 97 7.90 -10.05 3.43
C ILE A 97 7.23 -9.02 2.52
N PHE A 98 6.38 -9.46 1.59
CA PHE A 98 5.72 -8.58 0.64
C PHE A 98 4.66 -7.70 1.30
N HIS A 99 4.43 -6.54 0.69
CA HIS A 99 3.28 -5.70 1.00
C HIS A 99 2.00 -6.27 0.41
N PHE A 100 0.89 -6.12 1.13
CA PHE A 100 -0.43 -6.45 0.63
C PHE A 100 -1.20 -5.18 0.26
N MET A 101 -1.58 -5.07 -1.00
CA MET A 101 -2.37 -3.94 -1.55
C MET A 101 -1.77 -2.54 -1.28
N GLY A 102 -0.48 -2.45 -0.95
CA GLY A 102 0.18 -1.20 -0.56
C GLY A 102 -0.22 -0.67 0.82
N CYS A 103 -0.93 -1.48 1.63
CA CYS A 103 -1.45 -1.08 2.94
C CYS A 103 -0.83 -1.89 4.08
N SER A 104 -0.92 -3.23 4.01
CA SER A 104 -0.34 -4.16 5.00
C SER A 104 -0.73 -3.85 6.47
N THR A 105 -2.03 -3.66 6.73
CA THR A 105 -2.52 -3.09 8.00
C THR A 105 -2.61 -4.08 9.15
N PHE A 106 -2.28 -5.35 8.97
CA PHE A 106 -2.11 -6.31 10.06
C PHE A 106 -0.70 -6.26 10.67
N SER A 107 -0.18 -5.05 10.84
CA SER A 107 1.07 -4.73 11.52
C SER A 107 0.86 -3.50 12.40
N GLU A 108 1.57 -3.41 13.52
CA GLU A 108 1.52 -2.23 14.40
C GLU A 108 2.02 -0.96 13.68
N TYR A 109 2.96 -1.13 12.75
CA TYR A 109 3.46 -0.08 11.86
C TYR A 109 3.50 -0.58 10.42
N THR A 110 3.17 0.30 9.50
CA THR A 110 3.28 0.08 8.06
C THR A 110 3.82 1.34 7.38
N VAL A 111 4.41 1.19 6.20
CA VAL A 111 4.94 2.30 5.40
C VAL A 111 4.13 2.35 4.11
N ILE A 112 3.56 3.51 3.82
CA ILE A 112 2.64 3.73 2.69
C ILE A 112 3.24 4.81 1.80
N ALA A 113 3.03 4.69 0.48
CA ALA A 113 3.48 5.71 -0.47
C ALA A 113 2.52 6.92 -0.43
N GLU A 114 3.07 8.13 -0.41
CA GLU A 114 2.32 9.34 -0.71
C GLU A 114 2.08 9.42 -2.22
N ILE A 115 0.90 8.96 -2.67
CA ILE A 115 0.56 8.86 -4.10
C ILE A 115 -0.94 8.75 -4.35
#